data_AF-A0A2H3DTX5-F1
#
_entry.id   AF-A0A2H3DTX5-F1
#
_cell.length_a   1.000
_cell.length_b   1.000
_cell.length_c   1.000
_cell.angle_alpha   90.00
_cell.angle_beta   90.00
_cell.angle_gamma   90.00
#
_symmetry.space_group_name_H-M   'P 1'
#
loop_
_entity.id
_entity.type
_entity.pdbx_description
1 polymer ?
#
loop_
_entity_poly.entity_id
_entity_poly.type
_entity_poly.pdbx_seq_one_letter_code
_entity_poly.pdbx_strand_id
1 'polypeptide(L)'
;MDVSRRAAEYSNLYDFVSPRLQEKNRPDFAHPPYVKIASFNRLMDLATTAEQLSSLVDLIPSWAKYHGRGMKNSTADVFVRRCDDFKCPQLALKVFGNFPLYQATLTRPAAQQLLYTLHRTSAPLEDHLLTAAFFPIYQLGPLENDIVSLSILAAASVKAGKHDLETALLTRIHKSLGIKEGSSGVRVEGTDLRAKWVMWHLKEIDLELEKRDGRPLKWLREWRHRSRRTSEAEPKAAAN
;
A
#
# COMPACT_ATOMS: atom_id res chain seq x y z
N MET A 1 -20.80 15.41 -5.28
CA MET A 1 -20.53 15.93 -6.65
C MET A 1 -20.85 14.79 -7.60
N ASP A 2 -21.66 15.05 -8.63
CA ASP A 2 -21.99 14.07 -9.66
C ASP A 2 -20.72 13.53 -10.35
N VAL A 3 -20.67 12.23 -10.64
CA VAL A 3 -19.53 11.53 -11.25
C VAL A 3 -19.23 12.13 -12.63
N SER A 4 -20.27 12.45 -13.40
CA SER A 4 -20.15 13.07 -14.72
C SER A 4 -19.50 14.45 -14.64
N ARG A 5 -19.93 15.27 -13.66
CA ARG A 5 -19.36 16.59 -13.42
C ARG A 5 -17.88 16.50 -13.01
N ARG A 6 -17.55 15.53 -12.15
CA ARG A 6 -16.17 15.30 -11.69
C ARG A 6 -15.26 14.86 -12.83
N ALA A 7 -15.73 14.00 -13.73
CA ALA A 7 -15.00 13.58 -14.92
C ALA A 7 -14.77 14.75 -15.91
N ALA A 8 -15.76 15.63 -16.09
CA ALA A 8 -15.58 16.84 -16.91
C ALA A 8 -14.57 17.82 -16.29
N GLU A 9 -14.62 18.03 -14.96
CA GLU A 9 -13.61 18.82 -14.24
C GLU A 9 -12.21 18.20 -14.37
N TYR A 10 -12.09 16.86 -14.35
CA TYR A 10 -10.82 16.17 -14.59
C TYR A 10 -10.28 16.50 -15.98
N SER A 11 -11.07 16.28 -17.03
CA SER A 11 -10.62 16.50 -18.41
C SER A 11 -10.20 17.96 -18.63
N ASN A 12 -10.99 18.91 -18.16
CA ASN A 12 -10.67 20.34 -18.27
C ASN A 12 -9.33 20.69 -17.59
N LEU A 13 -9.08 20.15 -16.40
CA LEU A 13 -7.81 20.38 -15.70
C LEU A 13 -6.65 19.64 -16.37
N TYR A 14 -6.89 18.44 -16.89
CA TYR A 14 -5.88 17.65 -17.59
C TYR A 14 -5.43 18.34 -18.88
N ASP A 15 -6.38 18.83 -19.68
CA ASP A 15 -6.14 19.59 -20.91
C ASP A 15 -5.43 20.92 -20.65
N PHE A 16 -5.63 21.50 -19.46
CA PHE A 16 -4.86 22.65 -19.02
C PHE A 16 -3.41 22.28 -18.65
N VAL A 17 -3.22 21.20 -17.88
CA VAL A 17 -1.92 20.83 -17.30
C VAL A 17 -1.00 20.17 -18.31
N SER A 18 -1.49 19.14 -19.02
CA SER A 18 -0.70 18.28 -19.92
C SER A 18 0.18 19.05 -20.91
N PRO A 19 -0.35 19.96 -21.76
CA PRO A 19 0.48 20.68 -22.73
C PRO A 19 1.52 21.60 -22.06
N ARG A 20 1.19 22.17 -20.89
CA ARG A 20 2.08 23.10 -20.17
C ARG A 20 3.26 22.42 -19.48
N LEU A 21 3.14 21.13 -19.18
CA LEU A 21 4.25 20.33 -18.63
C LEU A 21 5.21 19.84 -19.72
N GLN A 22 4.73 19.68 -20.95
CA GLN A 22 5.51 19.11 -22.06
C GLN A 22 6.38 20.16 -22.77
N GLU A 23 6.01 21.43 -22.73
CA GLU A 23 6.70 22.48 -23.47
C GLU A 23 7.81 23.17 -22.64
N LYS A 24 9.06 23.01 -23.10
CA LYS A 24 10.08 24.06 -23.00
C LYS A 24 9.46 25.34 -23.60
N ASN A 25 9.27 26.36 -22.78
CA ASN A 25 9.18 27.77 -23.18
C ASN A 25 8.47 28.03 -24.52
N ARG A 26 7.13 28.18 -24.51
CA ARG A 26 6.51 28.96 -25.59
C ARG A 26 6.99 30.41 -25.48
N PRO A 27 7.62 30.98 -26.51
CA PRO A 27 7.98 32.39 -26.55
C PRO A 27 6.75 33.32 -26.62
N ASP A 28 5.57 32.77 -26.89
CA ASP A 28 4.34 33.54 -27.15
C ASP A 28 3.62 34.03 -25.88
N PHE A 29 3.99 33.50 -24.72
CA PHE A 29 3.47 33.99 -23.44
C PHE A 29 4.55 34.75 -22.71
N ALA A 30 4.40 36.07 -22.59
CA ALA A 30 5.26 36.90 -21.75
C ALA A 30 5.40 36.36 -20.31
N HIS A 31 4.35 35.69 -19.82
CA HIS A 31 4.35 34.87 -18.61
C HIS A 31 3.54 33.58 -18.84
N PRO A 32 4.16 32.44 -19.15
CA PRO A 32 3.42 31.19 -19.34
C PRO A 32 2.63 30.85 -18.06
N PRO A 33 1.36 30.41 -18.15
CA PRO A 33 0.54 30.13 -16.98
C PRO A 33 1.22 29.07 -16.11
N TYR A 34 1.59 29.45 -14.89
CA TYR A 34 2.24 28.55 -13.94
C TYR A 34 1.30 27.43 -13.51
N VAL A 35 1.73 26.18 -13.71
CA VAL A 35 1.00 25.02 -13.19
C VAL A 35 1.30 24.91 -11.70
N LYS A 36 0.28 25.08 -10.86
CA LYS A 36 0.43 24.97 -9.40
C LYS A 36 0.67 23.51 -9.01
N ILE A 37 1.50 23.29 -8.00
CA ILE A 37 1.74 21.93 -7.44
C ILE A 37 0.44 21.24 -7.01
N ALA A 38 -0.52 22.03 -6.49
CA ALA A 38 -1.83 21.53 -6.08
C ALA A 38 -2.66 20.94 -7.23
N SER A 39 -2.38 21.30 -8.49
CA SER A 39 -3.10 20.77 -9.66
C SER A 39 -2.95 19.25 -9.80
N PHE A 40 -1.78 18.70 -9.45
CA PHE A 40 -1.56 17.25 -9.52
C PHE A 40 -2.40 16.49 -8.47
N ASN A 41 -2.43 17.00 -7.23
CA ASN A 41 -3.31 16.44 -6.19
C ASN A 41 -4.79 16.57 -6.60
N ARG A 42 -5.18 17.71 -7.17
CA ARG A 42 -6.54 17.91 -7.67
C ARG A 42 -6.89 16.96 -8.82
N LEU A 43 -5.96 16.64 -9.72
CA LEU A 43 -6.17 15.63 -10.77
C LEU A 43 -6.35 14.23 -10.18
N MET A 44 -5.53 13.82 -9.20
CA MET A 44 -5.70 12.55 -8.49
C MET A 44 -7.07 12.46 -7.79
N ASP A 45 -7.48 13.54 -7.12
CA ASP A 45 -8.79 13.65 -6.50
C ASP A 45 -9.88 13.60 -7.56
N LEU A 46 -9.77 14.30 -8.68
CA LEU A 46 -10.82 14.33 -9.70
C LEU A 46 -10.95 13.02 -10.48
N ALA A 47 -9.89 12.24 -10.62
CA ALA A 47 -9.94 10.97 -11.36
C ALA A 47 -11.12 10.10 -10.87
N THR A 48 -11.89 9.53 -11.79
CA THR A 48 -13.02 8.63 -11.53
C THR A 48 -12.80 7.24 -12.08
N THR A 49 -11.74 7.03 -12.86
CA THR A 49 -11.39 5.74 -13.47
C THR A 49 -9.90 5.42 -13.37
N ALA A 50 -9.55 4.15 -13.61
CA ALA A 50 -8.16 3.70 -13.65
C ALA A 50 -7.37 4.29 -14.82
N GLU A 51 -8.03 4.53 -15.97
CA GLU A 51 -7.44 5.09 -17.18
C GLU A 51 -7.04 6.56 -16.97
N GLN A 52 -7.86 7.32 -16.25
CA GLN A 52 -7.52 8.68 -15.84
C GLN A 52 -6.34 8.70 -14.87
N LEU A 53 -6.27 7.73 -13.94
CA LEU A 53 -5.11 7.61 -13.07
C LEU A 53 -3.84 7.23 -13.86
N SER A 54 -3.96 6.33 -14.84
CA SER A 54 -2.84 5.95 -15.73
C SER A 54 -2.34 7.13 -16.56
N SER A 55 -3.25 7.93 -17.13
CA SER A 55 -2.90 9.13 -17.89
C SER A 55 -2.12 10.13 -17.01
N LEU A 56 -2.50 10.24 -15.74
CA LEU A 56 -1.76 11.06 -14.77
C LEU A 56 -0.35 10.51 -14.48
N VAL A 57 -0.19 9.18 -14.41
CA VAL A 57 1.12 8.54 -14.22
C VAL A 57 2.08 8.91 -15.35
N ASP A 58 1.60 8.95 -16.58
CA ASP A 58 2.41 9.29 -17.74
C ASP A 58 2.85 10.77 -17.73
N LEU A 59 2.16 11.64 -16.98
CA LEU A 59 2.57 13.04 -16.76
C LEU A 59 3.62 13.22 -15.66
N ILE A 60 3.82 12.25 -14.76
CA ILE A 60 4.72 12.40 -13.60
C ILE A 60 6.15 12.77 -14.00
N PRO A 61 6.79 12.17 -15.04
CA PRO A 61 8.15 12.54 -15.40
C PRO A 61 8.27 14.02 -15.85
N SER A 62 7.32 14.46 -16.68
CA SER A 62 7.24 15.86 -17.12
C SER A 62 6.97 16.81 -15.96
N TRP A 63 6.10 16.41 -15.03
CA TRP A 63 5.84 17.12 -13.79
C TRP A 63 7.10 17.26 -12.91
N ALA A 64 7.83 16.15 -12.71
CA ALA A 64 9.04 16.12 -11.92
C ALA A 64 10.11 17.04 -12.52
N LYS A 65 10.25 17.02 -13.85
CA LYS A 65 11.13 17.94 -14.59
C LYS A 65 10.71 19.40 -14.45
N TYR A 66 9.42 19.70 -14.58
CA TYR A 66 8.88 21.07 -14.51
C TYR A 66 9.07 21.69 -13.12
N HIS A 67 8.83 20.93 -12.05
CA HIS A 67 8.95 21.41 -10.68
C HIS A 67 10.33 21.14 -10.04
N GLY A 68 11.23 20.45 -10.73
CA GLY A 68 12.53 20.01 -10.21
C GLY A 68 12.43 18.95 -9.10
N ARG A 69 11.26 18.34 -8.91
CA ARG A 69 11.02 17.27 -7.93
C ARG A 69 9.75 16.48 -8.26
N GLY A 70 9.76 15.18 -8.00
CA GLY A 70 8.58 14.31 -8.13
C GLY A 70 7.62 14.38 -6.94
N MET A 71 6.86 13.31 -6.76
CA MET A 71 5.84 13.22 -5.71
C MET A 71 6.47 13.15 -4.32
N LYS A 72 5.99 14.01 -3.41
CA LYS A 72 6.32 13.96 -1.98
C LYS A 72 5.48 12.90 -1.25
N ASN A 73 5.86 12.58 -0.02
CA ASN A 73 5.22 11.59 0.84
C ASN A 73 3.68 11.69 0.86
N SER A 74 3.12 12.87 1.12
CA SER A 74 1.65 13.05 1.18
C SER A 74 0.96 12.77 -0.16
N THR A 75 1.56 13.20 -1.27
CA THR A 75 1.06 12.94 -2.64
C THR A 75 1.20 11.45 -2.99
N ALA A 76 2.30 10.81 -2.62
CA ALA A 76 2.51 9.38 -2.83
C ALA A 76 1.51 8.51 -2.04
N ASP A 77 1.22 8.88 -0.79
CA ASP A 77 0.22 8.21 0.04
C ASP A 77 -1.20 8.34 -0.54
N VAL A 78 -1.53 9.48 -1.14
CA VAL A 78 -2.78 9.65 -1.89
C VAL A 78 -2.75 8.75 -3.13
N PHE A 79 -1.68 8.79 -3.92
CA PHE A 79 -1.55 8.02 -5.15
C PHE A 79 -1.73 6.51 -4.92
N VAL A 80 -1.07 5.93 -3.91
CA VAL A 80 -1.24 4.50 -3.58
C VAL A 80 -2.68 4.19 -3.14
N ARG A 81 -3.32 5.07 -2.36
CA ARG A 81 -4.74 4.91 -2.01
C ARG A 81 -5.65 4.94 -3.24
N ARG A 82 -5.39 5.83 -4.21
CA ARG A 82 -6.13 5.85 -5.47
C ARG A 82 -5.91 4.57 -6.29
N CYS A 83 -4.70 4.02 -6.27
CA CYS A 83 -4.45 2.71 -6.89
C CYS A 83 -5.23 1.58 -6.19
N ASP A 84 -5.43 1.64 -4.88
CA ASP A 84 -6.28 0.70 -4.14
C ASP A 84 -7.77 0.86 -4.48
N ASP A 85 -8.26 2.10 -4.51
CA ASP A 85 -9.66 2.43 -4.86
C ASP A 85 -10.04 1.84 -6.23
N PHE A 86 -9.15 1.99 -7.22
CA PHE A 86 -9.35 1.50 -8.58
C PHE A 86 -8.80 0.09 -8.82
N LYS A 87 -8.27 -0.58 -7.80
CA LYS A 87 -7.71 -1.95 -7.89
C LYS A 87 -6.64 -2.08 -8.98
N CYS A 88 -5.79 -1.07 -9.14
CA CYS A 88 -4.74 -1.01 -10.17
C CYS A 88 -3.32 -0.86 -9.57
N PRO A 89 -2.87 -1.79 -8.71
CA PRO A 89 -1.58 -1.68 -8.02
C PRO A 89 -0.37 -1.65 -8.97
N GLN A 90 -0.52 -2.14 -10.20
CA GLN A 90 0.52 -2.09 -11.24
C GLN A 90 0.98 -0.66 -11.57
N LEU A 91 0.09 0.33 -11.45
CA LEU A 91 0.46 1.73 -11.64
C LEU A 91 1.42 2.20 -10.53
N ALA A 92 1.18 1.79 -9.28
CA ALA A 92 2.09 2.07 -8.18
C ALA A 92 3.43 1.35 -8.36
N LEU A 93 3.43 0.08 -8.76
CA LEU A 93 4.66 -0.65 -9.07
C LEU A 93 5.47 0.01 -10.19
N LYS A 94 4.83 0.48 -11.26
CA LYS A 94 5.48 1.23 -12.35
C LYS A 94 6.20 2.47 -11.82
N VAL A 95 5.52 3.25 -10.97
CA VAL A 95 6.03 4.52 -10.44
C VAL A 95 7.15 4.30 -9.44
N PHE A 96 6.95 3.45 -8.43
CA PHE A 96 7.93 3.24 -7.35
C PHE A 96 9.03 2.26 -7.73
N GLY A 97 8.81 1.41 -8.75
CA GLY A 97 9.85 0.56 -9.32
C GLY A 97 10.88 1.32 -10.16
N ASN A 98 10.60 2.57 -10.56
CA ASN A 98 11.51 3.38 -11.37
C ASN A 98 11.71 4.78 -10.77
N PHE A 99 12.38 4.84 -9.62
CA PHE A 99 12.70 6.09 -8.93
C PHE A 99 13.42 7.12 -9.81
N PRO A 100 14.43 6.77 -10.65
CA PRO A 100 15.11 7.75 -11.50
C PRO A 100 14.18 8.48 -12.47
N LEU A 101 13.16 7.79 -13.00
CA LEU A 101 12.21 8.37 -13.95
C LEU A 101 11.14 9.22 -13.23
N TYR A 102 10.57 8.71 -12.14
CA TYR A 102 9.40 9.30 -11.51
C TYR A 102 9.71 10.24 -10.34
N GLN A 103 10.89 10.13 -9.73
CA GLN A 103 11.33 10.88 -8.55
C GLN A 103 10.29 10.90 -7.41
N ALA A 104 9.50 9.84 -7.29
CA ALA A 104 8.44 9.71 -6.31
C ALA A 104 8.99 9.07 -5.03
N THR A 105 8.74 9.69 -3.88
CA THR A 105 9.08 9.11 -2.58
C THR A 105 7.99 8.14 -2.14
N LEU A 106 8.37 7.10 -1.39
CA LEU A 106 7.44 6.13 -0.83
C LEU A 106 7.53 6.18 0.70
N THR A 107 6.39 6.02 1.37
CA THR A 107 6.33 5.89 2.82
C THR A 107 6.05 4.45 3.21
N ARG A 108 6.39 4.07 4.46
CA ARG A 108 6.06 2.75 4.99
C ARG A 108 4.54 2.46 4.96
N PRO A 109 3.67 3.37 5.43
CA PRO A 109 2.22 3.28 5.22
C PRO A 109 1.79 2.96 3.79
N ALA A 110 2.35 3.65 2.81
CA ALA A 110 2.02 3.45 1.40
C ALA A 110 2.52 2.10 0.89
N ALA A 111 3.73 1.66 1.27
CA ALA A 111 4.23 0.34 0.89
C ALA A 111 3.37 -0.80 1.47
N GLN A 112 2.94 -0.68 2.73
CA GLN A 112 2.02 -1.63 3.37
C GLN A 112 0.66 -1.67 2.66
N GLN A 113 0.12 -0.50 2.32
CA GLN A 113 -1.12 -0.39 1.54
C GLN A 113 -0.98 -1.04 0.17
N LEU A 114 0.16 -0.85 -0.52
CA LEU A 114 0.43 -1.48 -1.81
C LEU A 114 0.50 -3.00 -1.72
N LEU A 115 1.20 -3.54 -0.71
CA LEU A 115 1.21 -4.99 -0.43
C LEU A 115 -0.20 -5.53 -0.20
N TYR A 116 -1.00 -4.82 0.60
CA TYR A 116 -2.39 -5.19 0.86
C TYR A 116 -3.23 -5.19 -0.43
N THR A 117 -3.11 -4.15 -1.25
CA THR A 117 -3.83 -4.06 -2.53
C THR A 117 -3.43 -5.20 -3.47
N LEU A 118 -2.13 -5.49 -3.60
CA LEU A 118 -1.62 -6.59 -4.42
C LEU A 118 -2.22 -7.94 -4.00
N HIS A 119 -2.25 -8.21 -2.69
CA HIS A 119 -2.83 -9.46 -2.17
C HIS A 119 -4.33 -9.54 -2.47
N ARG A 120 -5.05 -8.45 -2.22
CA ARG A 120 -6.50 -8.34 -2.47
C ARG A 120 -6.87 -8.50 -3.94
N THR A 121 -6.03 -8.01 -4.86
CA THR A 121 -6.22 -8.16 -6.31
C THR A 121 -5.67 -9.47 -6.87
N SER A 122 -5.18 -10.37 -6.01
CA SER A 122 -4.54 -11.63 -6.42
C SER A 122 -3.39 -11.45 -7.42
N ALA A 123 -2.57 -10.42 -7.20
CA ALA A 123 -1.36 -10.21 -8.00
C ALA A 123 -0.35 -11.36 -7.79
N PRO A 124 0.56 -11.61 -8.76
CA PRO A 124 1.63 -12.58 -8.62
C PRO A 124 2.50 -12.34 -7.37
N LEU A 125 3.12 -13.39 -6.85
CA LEU A 125 4.00 -13.27 -5.67
C LEU A 125 5.20 -12.36 -5.97
N GLU A 126 5.68 -12.36 -7.21
CA GLU A 126 6.79 -11.55 -7.69
C GLU A 126 6.57 -10.06 -7.42
N ASP A 127 5.34 -9.57 -7.60
CA ASP A 127 4.97 -8.18 -7.35
C ASP A 127 5.02 -7.82 -5.85
N HIS A 128 4.66 -8.79 -5.00
CA HIS A 128 4.76 -8.63 -3.56
C HIS A 128 6.23 -8.58 -3.12
N LEU A 129 7.08 -9.43 -3.69
CA LEU A 129 8.52 -9.45 -3.43
C LEU A 129 9.20 -8.18 -3.96
N LEU A 130 8.79 -7.69 -5.12
CA LEU A 130 9.23 -6.39 -5.64
C LEU A 130 8.87 -5.26 -4.68
N THR A 131 7.64 -5.25 -4.16
CA THR A 131 7.22 -4.27 -3.16
C THR A 131 8.00 -4.41 -1.84
N ALA A 132 8.31 -5.64 -1.42
CA ALA A 132 9.16 -5.89 -0.26
C ALA A 132 10.58 -5.32 -0.46
N ALA A 133 11.13 -5.40 -1.68
CA ALA A 133 12.42 -4.81 -2.02
C ALA A 133 12.42 -3.27 -1.95
N PHE A 134 11.26 -2.61 -1.99
CA PHE A 134 11.16 -1.16 -1.77
C PHE A 134 11.53 -0.73 -0.35
N PHE A 135 11.41 -1.61 0.66
CA PHE A 135 11.71 -1.27 2.05
C PHE A 135 13.16 -0.78 2.24
N PRO A 136 14.20 -1.52 1.83
CA PRO A 136 15.57 -1.02 1.91
C PRO A 136 15.84 0.14 0.94
N ILE A 137 15.29 0.11 -0.28
CA ILE A 137 15.53 1.14 -1.31
C ILE A 137 15.03 2.53 -0.85
N TYR A 138 13.83 2.58 -0.29
CA TYR A 138 13.20 3.79 0.20
C TYR A 138 13.44 4.05 1.69
N GLN A 139 14.28 3.25 2.34
CA GLN A 139 14.63 3.38 3.77
C GLN A 139 13.38 3.38 4.68
N LEU A 140 12.44 2.49 4.41
CA LEU A 140 11.15 2.38 5.13
C LEU A 140 11.27 1.72 6.51
N GLY A 141 12.49 1.37 6.91
CA GLY A 141 12.79 0.56 8.09
C GLY A 141 12.93 -0.94 7.77
N PRO A 142 13.43 -1.72 8.74
CA PRO A 142 13.66 -3.15 8.56
C PRO A 142 12.35 -3.91 8.37
N LEU A 143 12.21 -4.57 7.22
CA LEU A 143 11.04 -5.40 6.89
C LEU A 143 10.82 -6.51 7.92
N GLU A 144 11.89 -7.01 8.53
CA GLU A 144 11.78 -8.13 9.47
C GLU A 144 11.11 -7.74 10.80
N ASN A 145 10.93 -6.44 11.05
CA ASN A 145 10.18 -5.90 12.19
C ASN A 145 8.81 -5.35 11.77
N ASP A 146 8.42 -5.51 10.50
CA ASP A 146 7.14 -5.04 9.99
C ASP A 146 6.10 -6.17 9.93
N ILE A 147 5.43 -6.41 11.06
CA ILE A 147 4.43 -7.48 11.19
C ILE A 147 3.31 -7.38 10.15
N VAL A 148 2.94 -6.17 9.73
CA VAL A 148 1.91 -5.93 8.72
C VAL A 148 2.36 -6.52 7.40
N SER A 149 3.49 -6.06 6.89
CA SER A 149 4.08 -6.53 5.63
C SER A 149 4.40 -8.02 5.67
N LEU A 150 4.97 -8.51 6.78
CA LEU A 150 5.28 -9.93 6.96
C LEU A 150 4.02 -10.80 6.89
N SER A 151 2.93 -10.40 7.55
CA SER A 151 1.67 -11.15 7.52
C SER A 151 1.08 -11.23 6.11
N ILE A 152 1.17 -10.14 5.33
CA ILE A 152 0.70 -10.10 3.95
C ILE A 152 1.56 -10.98 3.05
N LEU A 153 2.89 -10.84 3.14
CA LEU A 153 3.84 -11.66 2.37
C LEU A 153 3.69 -13.15 2.68
N ALA A 154 3.45 -13.52 3.94
CA ALA A 154 3.24 -14.90 4.34
C ALA A 154 1.96 -15.47 3.71
N ALA A 155 0.86 -14.72 3.73
CA ALA A 155 -0.39 -15.13 3.09
C ALA A 155 -0.23 -15.30 1.58
N ALA A 156 0.43 -14.34 0.91
CA ALA A 156 0.76 -14.44 -0.50
C ALA A 156 1.65 -15.66 -0.82
N SER A 157 2.61 -15.97 0.06
CA SER A 157 3.50 -17.13 -0.11
C SER A 157 2.77 -18.46 0.02
N VAL A 158 1.84 -18.57 0.98
CA VAL A 158 0.97 -19.74 1.15
C VAL A 158 0.12 -19.95 -0.10
N LYS A 159 -0.52 -18.88 -0.59
CA LYS A 159 -1.36 -18.91 -1.79
C LYS A 159 -0.57 -19.29 -3.06
N ALA A 160 0.69 -18.89 -3.15
CA ALA A 160 1.58 -19.22 -4.26
C ALA A 160 2.28 -20.59 -4.12
N GLY A 161 2.06 -21.33 -3.01
CA GLY A 161 2.71 -22.61 -2.77
C GLY A 161 4.23 -22.52 -2.57
N LYS A 162 4.76 -21.39 -2.12
CA LYS A 162 6.19 -21.19 -1.87
C LYS A 162 6.56 -21.53 -0.43
N HIS A 163 6.64 -22.82 -0.14
CA HIS A 163 6.80 -23.36 1.22
C HIS A 163 8.05 -22.88 1.97
N ASP A 164 9.18 -22.73 1.30
CA ASP A 164 10.41 -22.25 1.95
C ASP A 164 10.26 -20.81 2.46
N LEU A 165 9.66 -19.95 1.63
CA LEU A 165 9.40 -18.55 1.96
C LEU A 165 8.31 -18.43 3.03
N GLU A 166 7.22 -19.19 2.89
CA GLU A 166 6.18 -19.34 3.90
C GLU A 166 6.79 -19.68 5.28
N THR A 167 7.63 -20.71 5.33
CA THR A 167 8.26 -21.19 6.57
C THR A 167 9.16 -20.12 7.20
N ALA A 168 9.97 -19.45 6.39
CA ALA A 168 10.85 -18.37 6.84
C ALA A 168 10.04 -17.19 7.41
N LEU A 169 8.98 -16.76 6.71
CA LEU A 169 8.13 -15.66 7.12
C LEU A 169 7.32 -15.99 8.38
N LEU A 170 6.76 -17.20 8.49
CA LEU A 170 6.05 -17.66 9.69
C LEU A 170 6.97 -17.73 10.90
N THR A 171 8.20 -18.20 10.71
CA THR A 171 9.22 -18.21 11.78
C THR A 171 9.52 -16.78 12.25
N ARG A 172 9.63 -15.82 11.33
CA ARG A 172 9.85 -14.43 11.69
C ARG A 172 8.64 -13.81 12.39
N ILE A 173 7.43 -14.06 11.88
CA ILE A 173 6.17 -13.62 12.51
C ILE A 173 6.08 -14.14 13.93
N HIS A 174 6.33 -15.42 14.16
CA HIS A 174 6.31 -16.04 15.48
C HIS A 174 7.27 -15.33 16.46
N LYS A 175 8.50 -15.03 16.01
CA LYS A 175 9.49 -14.27 16.78
C LYS A 175 9.02 -12.84 17.05
N SER A 176 8.51 -12.13 16.05
CA SER A 176 8.03 -10.74 16.17
C SER A 176 6.81 -10.61 17.09
N LEU A 177 5.95 -11.63 17.13
CA LEU A 177 4.84 -11.72 18.07
C LEU A 177 5.31 -12.09 19.48
N GLY A 178 6.60 -12.35 19.72
CA GLY A 178 7.14 -12.62 21.05
C GLY A 178 6.52 -13.84 21.73
N ILE A 179 6.01 -14.81 20.95
CA ILE A 179 5.35 -15.99 21.49
C ILE A 179 6.43 -16.88 22.14
N LYS A 180 6.40 -16.95 23.48
CA LYS A 180 7.20 -17.87 24.30
C LYS A 180 6.26 -18.84 25.02
N GLU A 181 6.77 -20.01 25.41
CA GLU A 181 6.03 -20.91 26.29
C GLU A 181 5.57 -20.16 27.55
N GLY A 182 4.27 -20.22 27.86
CA GLY A 182 3.66 -19.50 28.98
C GLY A 182 3.38 -18.00 28.76
N SER A 183 3.72 -17.42 27.60
CA SER A 183 3.50 -15.99 27.30
C SER A 183 2.34 -15.74 26.33
N SER A 184 1.69 -14.59 26.49
CA SER A 184 0.67 -14.05 25.59
C SER A 184 1.25 -13.44 24.31
N GLY A 185 2.55 -13.14 24.26
CA GLY A 185 3.18 -12.43 23.14
C GLY A 185 2.75 -10.96 23.01
N VAL A 186 3.27 -10.29 21.99
CA VAL A 186 2.92 -8.92 21.59
C VAL A 186 1.53 -8.92 20.96
N ARG A 187 0.64 -8.06 21.46
CA ARG A 187 -0.71 -7.86 20.92
C ARG A 187 -0.69 -6.87 19.77
N VAL A 188 -1.62 -7.07 18.85
CA VAL A 188 -1.90 -6.14 17.77
C VAL A 188 -3.31 -5.60 18.03
N GLU A 189 -3.42 -4.38 18.56
CA GLU A 189 -4.69 -3.77 19.00
C GLU A 189 -5.67 -3.58 17.83
N GLY A 190 -6.85 -4.18 17.90
CA GLY A 190 -7.79 -4.35 16.78
C GLY A 190 -8.54 -3.09 16.30
N THR A 191 -8.26 -1.91 16.84
CA THR A 191 -8.90 -0.65 16.41
C THR A 191 -8.21 -0.04 15.18
N ASP A 192 -6.91 -0.25 15.01
CA ASP A 192 -6.15 0.20 13.83
C ASP A 192 -6.47 -0.66 12.59
N LEU A 193 -6.55 -0.02 11.43
CA LEU A 193 -6.76 -0.69 10.14
C LEU A 193 -5.67 -1.73 9.88
N ARG A 194 -4.40 -1.40 10.19
CA ARG A 194 -3.26 -2.31 9.99
C ARG A 194 -3.35 -3.54 10.89
N ALA A 195 -3.84 -3.36 12.11
CA ALA A 195 -4.09 -4.47 13.02
C ALA A 195 -5.14 -5.44 12.47
N LYS A 196 -6.22 -4.90 11.89
CA LYS A 196 -7.24 -5.71 11.20
C LYS A 196 -6.64 -6.49 10.02
N TRP A 197 -5.73 -5.88 9.25
CA TRP A 197 -5.03 -6.58 8.17
C TRP A 197 -4.18 -7.73 8.69
N VAL A 198 -3.38 -7.53 9.74
CA VAL A 198 -2.59 -8.60 10.37
C VAL A 198 -3.48 -9.75 10.80
N MET A 199 -4.55 -9.46 11.56
CA MET A 199 -5.49 -10.48 12.01
C MET A 199 -6.18 -11.22 10.86
N TRP A 200 -6.51 -10.51 9.78
CA TRP A 200 -7.13 -11.10 8.61
C TRP A 200 -6.18 -12.06 7.88
N HIS A 201 -4.95 -11.64 7.58
CA HIS A 201 -3.99 -12.47 6.83
C HIS A 201 -3.49 -13.65 7.66
N LEU A 202 -3.29 -13.45 8.98
CA LEU A 202 -2.96 -14.55 9.88
C LEU A 202 -4.10 -15.58 10.01
N LYS A 203 -5.36 -15.14 9.91
CA LYS A 203 -6.51 -16.07 9.82
C LYS A 203 -6.52 -16.80 8.49
N GLU A 204 -6.27 -16.09 7.39
CA GLU A 204 -6.21 -16.67 6.04
C GLU A 204 -5.15 -17.78 5.96
N ILE A 205 -3.93 -17.50 6.45
CA ILE A 205 -2.86 -18.48 6.51
C ILE A 205 -3.30 -19.73 7.29
N ASP A 206 -3.83 -19.58 8.50
CA ASP A 206 -4.23 -20.74 9.30
C ASP A 206 -5.31 -21.60 8.62
N LEU A 207 -6.25 -20.98 7.89
CA LEU A 207 -7.27 -21.71 7.14
C LEU A 207 -6.70 -22.44 5.92
N GLU A 208 -5.82 -21.80 5.16
CA GLU A 208 -5.17 -22.42 4.00
C GLU A 208 -4.24 -23.57 4.41
N LEU A 209 -3.52 -23.42 5.52
CA LEU A 209 -2.68 -24.48 6.06
C LEU A 209 -3.50 -25.67 6.57
N GLU A 210 -4.61 -25.42 7.28
CA GLU A 210 -5.50 -26.49 7.73
C GLU A 210 -6.12 -27.23 6.54
N LYS A 211 -6.49 -26.52 5.49
CA LYS A 211 -7.01 -27.10 4.25
C LYS A 211 -5.95 -27.96 3.53
N ARG A 212 -4.70 -27.51 3.48
CA ARG A 212 -3.60 -28.21 2.81
C ARG A 212 -3.10 -29.42 3.60
N ASP A 213 -2.86 -29.24 4.89
CA ASP A 213 -2.13 -30.19 5.75
C ASP A 213 -3.07 -31.00 6.67
N GLY A 214 -4.38 -30.73 6.63
CA GLY A 214 -5.41 -31.40 7.45
C GLY A 214 -5.37 -31.02 8.94
N ARG A 215 -4.50 -30.08 9.33
CA ARG A 215 -4.35 -29.64 10.72
C ARG A 215 -3.96 -28.16 10.81
N PRO A 216 -4.46 -27.43 11.80
CA PRO A 216 -4.13 -26.03 11.96
C PRO A 216 -2.75 -25.80 12.57
N LEU A 217 -2.23 -24.59 12.40
CA LEU A 217 -0.99 -24.18 13.01
C LEU A 217 -1.27 -23.78 14.46
N LYS A 218 -1.07 -24.72 15.41
CA LYS A 218 -1.51 -24.61 16.81
C LYS A 218 -1.20 -23.25 17.46
N TRP A 219 0.06 -22.81 17.39
CA TRP A 219 0.49 -21.54 17.99
C TRP A 219 -0.27 -20.34 17.43
N LEU A 220 -0.55 -20.34 16.13
CA LEU A 220 -1.22 -19.24 15.43
C LEU A 220 -2.70 -19.19 15.77
N ARG A 221 -3.35 -20.36 15.81
CA ARG A 221 -4.74 -20.49 16.23
C ARG A 221 -4.93 -20.04 17.68
N GLU A 222 -4.08 -20.50 18.59
CA GLU A 222 -4.09 -20.10 20.00
C GLU A 222 -3.85 -18.59 20.19
N TRP A 223 -2.86 -18.03 19.48
CA TRP A 223 -2.58 -16.59 19.53
C TRP A 223 -3.77 -15.76 19.01
N ARG A 224 -4.42 -16.16 17.91
CA ARG A 224 -5.60 -15.46 17.35
C ARG A 224 -6.81 -15.52 18.29
N HIS A 225 -7.08 -16.67 18.92
CA HIS A 225 -8.18 -16.80 19.89
C HIS A 225 -7.98 -15.93 21.11
N ARG A 226 -6.75 -15.89 21.65
CA ARG A 226 -6.41 -15.03 22.80
C ARG A 226 -6.54 -13.54 22.45
N SER A 227 -6.05 -13.14 21.28
CA SER A 227 -6.11 -11.74 20.82
C SER A 227 -7.54 -11.22 20.63
N ARG A 228 -8.51 -12.10 20.33
CA ARG A 228 -9.94 -11.74 20.20
C ARG A 228 -10.67 -11.61 21.54
N ARG A 229 -10.43 -12.52 22.49
CA ARG A 229 -11.16 -12.53 23.77
C ARG A 229 -10.93 -11.27 24.61
N THR A 230 -9.77 -10.64 24.47
CA THR A 230 -9.45 -9.42 25.24
C THR A 230 -9.97 -8.14 24.58
N SER A 231 -10.24 -8.13 23.27
CA SER A 231 -10.84 -6.95 22.60
C SER A 231 -12.33 -6.77 22.87
N GLU A 232 -13.03 -7.84 23.30
CA GLU A 232 -14.45 -7.80 23.69
C GLU A 232 -14.65 -7.57 25.20
N ALA A 233 -13.58 -7.63 26.00
CA ALA A 233 -13.64 -7.56 27.47
C ALA A 233 -13.45 -6.15 28.07
N GLU A 234 -13.25 -5.10 27.26
CA GLU A 234 -13.25 -3.70 27.70
C GLU A 234 -14.21 -2.90 26.80
N PRO A 235 -15.27 -2.27 27.36
CA PRO A 235 -15.16 -1.33 28.48
C PRO A 235 -16.20 -1.52 29.59
N LYS A 236 -15.74 -1.50 30.85
CA LYS A 236 -16.46 -0.99 32.03
C LYS A 236 -15.54 -1.05 33.26
N ALA A 237 -14.64 -0.09 33.40
CA ALA A 237 -14.07 0.29 34.70
C ALA A 237 -13.29 1.60 34.60
N ALA A 238 -14.02 2.73 34.68
CA ALA A 238 -13.55 3.96 35.31
C ALA A 238 -14.75 4.91 35.45
N ALA A 239 -15.66 4.53 36.36
CA ALA A 239 -16.47 5.51 37.08
C ALA A 239 -15.94 5.49 38.51
N ASN A 240 -15.32 6.60 38.91
CA ASN A 240 -15.37 7.20 40.23
C ASN A 240 -14.72 8.58 40.15
#